data_AF-A0A4V1UNX1-F1
#
_entry.id   AF-A0A4V1UNX1-F1
#
_cell.length_a   1.000
_cell.length_b   1.000
_cell.length_c   1.000
_cell.angle_alpha   90.00
_cell.angle_beta   90.00
_cell.angle_gamma   90.00
#
_symmetry.space_group_name_H-M   'P 1'
#
loop_
_entity.id
_entity.type
_entity.pdbx_description
1 polymer ?
#
loop_
_entity_poly.entity_id
_entity_poly.type
_entity_poly.pdbx_seq_one_letter_code
_entity_poly.pdbx_strand_id
1 'polypeptide(L)'
;MSEASPFHAREHFAPGASYRLAPFRFGRFDDGRYLVTNDVGEYLLLARDELVDFCRHQLPTSSQAYRALKARHFLFDEDSDCALDLLALKYRTRAEQVAT
;
A
#
# COMPACT_ATOMS: atom_id res chain seq x y z
N MET A 1 -1.42 15.38 -36.05
CA MET A 1 -0.61 15.33 -34.82
C MET A 1 -1.60 15.29 -33.68
N SER A 2 -1.93 14.11 -33.16
CA SER A 2 -2.94 13.96 -32.11
C SER A 2 -2.26 14.13 -30.75
N GLU A 3 -2.66 15.18 -30.05
CA GLU A 3 -2.26 15.49 -28.68
C GLU A 3 -2.77 14.39 -27.75
N ALA A 4 -1.86 13.62 -27.16
CA ALA A 4 -2.23 12.63 -26.16
C ALA A 4 -2.66 13.38 -24.89
N SER A 5 -3.93 13.22 -24.51
CA SER A 5 -4.47 13.82 -23.29
C SER A 5 -3.70 13.30 -22.07
N PRO A 6 -3.28 14.15 -21.11
CA PRO A 6 -2.46 13.75 -19.97
C PRO A 6 -3.25 12.98 -18.89
N PHE A 7 -4.56 12.81 -19.08
CA PHE A 7 -5.43 12.15 -18.13
C PHE A 7 -5.62 10.68 -18.49
N HIS A 8 -5.20 9.80 -17.59
CA HIS A 8 -5.42 8.37 -17.71
C HIS A 8 -6.76 7.96 -17.08
N ALA A 9 -7.39 6.92 -17.63
CA ALA A 9 -8.57 6.31 -17.03
C ALA A 9 -8.25 5.78 -15.62
N ARG A 10 -9.24 5.72 -14.73
CA ARG A 10 -9.05 5.24 -13.34
C ARG A 10 -8.42 3.84 -13.28
N GLU A 11 -8.66 3.03 -14.30
CA GLU A 11 -8.11 1.68 -14.48
C GLU A 11 -6.58 1.68 -14.59
N HIS A 12 -5.98 2.76 -15.09
CA HIS A 12 -4.52 2.93 -15.17
C HIS A 12 -3.86 3.01 -13.79
N PHE A 13 -4.57 3.55 -12.80
CA PHE A 13 -4.14 3.64 -11.40
C PHE A 13 -4.71 2.50 -10.55
N ALA A 14 -5.24 1.45 -11.19
CA ALA A 14 -5.67 0.27 -10.45
C ALA A 14 -4.43 -0.35 -9.78
N PRO A 15 -4.51 -0.70 -8.49
CA PRO A 15 -3.41 -1.32 -7.78
C PRO A 15 -2.92 -2.56 -8.54
N GLY A 16 -1.60 -2.72 -8.60
CA GLY A 16 -0.99 -3.92 -9.15
C GLY A 16 -1.48 -5.16 -8.41
N ALA A 17 -1.42 -6.33 -9.06
CA ALA A 17 -1.73 -7.58 -8.39
C ALA A 17 -0.71 -7.93 -7.28
N SER A 18 0.43 -7.25 -7.26
CA SER A 18 1.54 -7.50 -6.34
C SER A 18 1.62 -6.41 -5.29
N TYR A 19 1.80 -6.83 -4.03
CA TYR A 19 2.10 -5.94 -2.92
C TYR A 19 3.19 -6.55 -2.05
N ARG A 20 3.92 -5.70 -1.32
CA ARG A 20 4.93 -6.08 -0.35
C ARG A 20 4.37 -5.96 1.06
N LEU A 21 4.57 -6.97 1.87
CA LEU A 21 4.18 -6.96 3.28
C LEU A 21 5.13 -6.06 4.09
N ALA A 22 4.55 -5.21 4.93
CA ALA A 22 5.30 -4.53 5.98
C ALA A 22 5.60 -5.50 7.14
N PRO A 23 6.51 -5.18 8.06
CA PRO A 23 6.62 -5.90 9.32
C PRO A 23 5.30 -5.83 10.10
N PHE A 24 4.71 -6.98 10.38
CA PHE A 24 3.51 -7.08 11.22
C PHE A 24 3.61 -8.32 12.11
N ARG A 25 2.86 -8.27 13.21
CA ARG A 25 2.63 -9.41 14.11
C ARG A 25 1.16 -9.77 14.02
N PHE A 26 0.84 -11.04 14.25
CA PHE A 26 -0.55 -11.46 14.37
C PHE A 26 -0.71 -12.47 15.50
N GLY A 27 -1.88 -12.45 16.11
CA GLY A 27 -2.27 -13.37 17.18
C GLY A 27 -3.73 -13.75 17.04
N ARG A 28 -4.08 -14.95 17.50
CA ARG A 28 -5.48 -15.37 17.55
C ARG A 28 -6.21 -14.50 18.57
N PHE A 29 -7.31 -13.87 18.15
CA PHE A 29 -8.16 -13.07 19.03
C PHE A 29 -9.34 -13.91 19.53
N ASP A 30 -10.04 -14.61 18.62
CA ASP A 30 -11.13 -15.53 18.96
C ASP A 30 -11.15 -16.75 18.00
N ASP A 31 -12.27 -17.47 17.94
CA ASP A 31 -12.41 -18.69 17.13
C ASP A 31 -12.41 -18.44 15.61
N GLY A 32 -12.69 -17.21 15.17
CA GLY A 32 -12.74 -16.86 13.74
C GLY A 32 -11.84 -15.69 13.33
N ARG A 33 -11.32 -14.92 14.28
CA ARG A 33 -10.59 -13.67 13.99
C ARG A 33 -9.19 -13.63 14.57
N TYR A 34 -8.31 -12.97 13.83
CA TYR A 34 -6.93 -12.72 14.18
C TYR A 34 -6.69 -11.23 14.32
N LEU A 35 -6.03 -10.84 15.41
CA LEU A 35 -5.53 -9.49 15.59
C LEU A 35 -4.19 -9.36 14.89
N VAL A 36 -4.08 -8.40 13.98
CA VAL A 36 -2.87 -8.05 13.24
C VAL A 36 -2.41 -6.68 13.72
N THR A 37 -1.14 -6.53 14.08
CA THR A 37 -0.57 -5.27 14.58
C THR A 37 0.72 -4.92 13.84
N ASN A 38 0.97 -3.63 13.62
CA ASN A 38 2.23 -3.14 13.06
C ASN A 38 3.10 -2.48 14.17
N ASP A 39 4.34 -2.13 13.82
CA ASP A 39 5.25 -1.45 14.76
C ASP A 39 4.87 0.03 15.03
N VAL A 40 3.91 0.58 14.29
CA VAL A 40 3.41 1.97 14.43
C VAL A 40 2.25 2.05 15.44
N GLY A 41 1.77 0.91 15.96
CA GLY A 41 0.68 0.85 16.93
C GLY A 41 -0.71 0.73 16.32
N GLU A 42 -0.81 0.56 15.00
CA GLU A 42 -2.07 0.24 14.33
C GLU A 42 -2.39 -1.25 14.47
N TYR A 43 -3.69 -1.56 14.61
CA TYR A 43 -4.19 -2.92 14.64
C TYR A 43 -5.41 -3.14 13.73
N LEU A 44 -5.60 -4.37 13.25
CA LEU A 44 -6.76 -4.77 12.45
C LEU A 44 -7.22 -6.18 12.87
N LEU A 45 -8.52 -6.43 12.86
CA LEU A 45 -9.07 -7.78 13.00
C LEU A 45 -9.36 -8.34 11.60
N LEU A 46 -8.78 -9.49 11.29
CA LEU A 46 -9.01 -10.22 10.04
C LEU A 46 -9.63 -11.57 10.31
N ALA A 47 -10.48 -12.04 9.40
CA ALA A 47 -10.85 -13.45 9.39
C ALA A 47 -9.63 -14.32 9.08
N ARG A 48 -9.68 -15.60 9.46
CA ARG A 48 -8.60 -16.55 9.20
C ARG A 48 -8.23 -16.62 7.72
N ASP A 49 -9.23 -16.71 6.84
CA ASP A 49 -9.00 -16.83 5.40
C ASP A 49 -8.38 -15.56 4.82
N GLU A 50 -8.85 -14.38 5.24
CA GLU A 50 -8.28 -13.09 4.85
C GLU A 50 -6.81 -12.95 5.28
N LEU A 51 -6.47 -13.40 6.51
CA LEU A 51 -5.09 -13.40 6.98
C LEU A 51 -4.21 -14.36 6.17
N VAL A 52 -4.72 -15.55 5.84
CA VAL A 52 -3.99 -16.53 5.04
C VAL A 52 -3.74 -16.00 3.63
N ASP A 53 -4.77 -15.44 3.00
CA ASP A 53 -4.66 -14.83 1.67
C ASP A 53 -3.72 -13.62 1.70
N PHE A 54 -3.78 -12.82 2.77
CA PHE A 54 -2.88 -11.70 2.98
C PHE A 54 -1.41 -12.14 3.03
N CYS A 55 -1.08 -13.12 3.87
CA CYS A 55 0.26 -13.70 3.99
C CYS A 55 0.75 -14.38 2.70
N ARG A 56 -0.17 -14.87 1.86
CA ARG A 56 0.13 -15.55 0.59
C ARG A 56 0.18 -14.61 -0.62
N HIS A 57 -0.02 -13.31 -0.43
CA HIS A 57 -0.16 -12.33 -1.51
C HIS A 57 -1.32 -12.63 -2.47
N GLN A 58 -2.38 -13.26 -1.96
CA GLN A 58 -3.57 -13.66 -2.71
C GLN A 58 -4.80 -12.84 -2.33
N LEU A 59 -4.65 -11.85 -1.44
CA LEU A 59 -5.76 -11.02 -1.00
C LEU A 59 -6.25 -10.12 -2.14
N PRO A 60 -7.53 -10.19 -2.54
CA PRO A 60 -8.04 -9.39 -3.65
C PRO A 60 -7.94 -7.89 -3.35
N THR A 61 -7.41 -7.12 -4.31
CA THR A 61 -7.28 -5.65 -4.19
C THR A 61 -8.62 -4.92 -4.07
N SER A 62 -9.70 -5.55 -4.54
CA SER A 62 -11.08 -5.09 -4.42
C SER A 62 -11.69 -5.31 -3.04
N SER A 63 -11.07 -6.15 -2.19
CA SER A 63 -11.58 -6.50 -0.87
C SER A 63 -11.52 -5.32 0.10
N GLN A 64 -12.41 -5.32 1.09
CA GLN A 64 -12.38 -4.33 2.16
C GLN A 64 -11.14 -4.50 3.05
N ALA A 65 -10.74 -5.75 3.32
CA ALA A 65 -9.53 -6.07 4.09
C ALA A 65 -8.27 -5.48 3.42
N TYR A 66 -8.11 -5.63 2.11
CA TYR A 66 -6.96 -5.08 1.38
C TYR A 66 -6.86 -3.56 1.55
N ARG A 67 -7.98 -2.85 1.36
CA ARG A 67 -8.02 -1.39 1.53
C ARG A 67 -7.71 -0.97 2.97
N ALA A 68 -8.21 -1.69 3.96
CA ALA A 68 -7.94 -1.42 5.37
C ALA A 68 -6.46 -1.67 5.73
N LEU A 69 -5.87 -2.75 5.23
CA LEU A 69 -4.45 -3.08 5.41
C LEU A 69 -3.55 -2.04 4.74
N LYS A 70 -3.90 -1.61 3.53
CA LYS A 70 -3.19 -0.53 2.81
C LYS A 70 -3.25 0.79 3.56
N ALA A 71 -4.44 1.20 4.02
CA ALA A 71 -4.63 2.46 4.73
C ALA A 71 -3.87 2.53 6.07
N ARG A 72 -3.59 1.37 6.68
CA ARG A 72 -2.93 1.24 7.99
C ARG A 72 -1.48 0.78 7.88
N HIS A 73 -0.88 0.88 6.69
CA HIS A 73 0.52 0.58 6.41
C HIS A 73 0.96 -0.87 6.72
N PHE A 74 0.06 -1.84 6.53
CA PHE A 74 0.41 -3.27 6.61
C PHE A 74 0.97 -3.82 5.30
N LEU A 75 0.69 -3.15 4.18
CA LEU A 75 1.18 -3.50 2.86
C LEU A 75 1.52 -2.26 2.04
N PHE A 76 2.46 -2.43 1.11
CA PHE A 76 2.85 -1.44 0.13
C PHE A 76 2.60 -2.00 -1.27
N ASP A 77 1.85 -1.25 -2.09
CA ASP A 77 1.62 -1.60 -3.49
C ASP A 77 2.74 -1.02 -4.36
N GLU A 78 2.95 -1.55 -5.57
CA GLU A 78 3.96 -1.01 -6.51
C GLU A 78 3.75 0.48 -6.80
N ASP A 79 2.50 0.96 -6.74
CA ASP A 79 2.15 2.38 -6.92
C ASP A 79 2.66 3.29 -5.76
N SER A 80 3.05 2.69 -4.63
CA SER A 80 3.57 3.45 -3.47
C SER A 80 5.00 3.96 -3.68
N ASP A 81 5.72 3.45 -4.69
CA ASP A 81 7.10 3.84 -5.01
C ASP A 81 7.18 5.22 -5.70
N CYS A 82 6.13 5.62 -6.44
CA CYS A 82 6.06 6.91 -7.14
C CYS A 82 6.20 8.14 -6.22
N ALA A 83 5.86 8.02 -4.93
CA ALA A 83 6.02 9.11 -3.98
C ALA A 83 7.51 9.42 -3.70
N LEU A 84 8.38 8.41 -3.75
CA LEU A 84 9.80 8.57 -3.43
C LEU A 84 10.54 9.31 -4.56
N ASP A 85 10.22 8.99 -5.82
CA ASP A 85 10.82 9.63 -7.00
C ASP A 85 10.44 11.13 -7.08
N LEU A 86 9.17 11.45 -6.79
CA LEU A 86 8.71 12.84 -6.72
C LEU A 86 9.36 13.62 -5.56
N LEU A 87 9.62 12.97 -4.42
CA LEU A 87 10.36 13.56 -3.30
C LEU A 87 11.83 13.81 -3.65
N ALA A 88 12.48 12.86 -4.31
CA ALA A 88 13.86 13.00 -4.79
C ALA A 88 13.99 14.14 -5.83
N LEU A 89 13.01 14.27 -6.72
CA LEU A 89 12.95 15.34 -7.70
C LEU A 89 12.77 16.72 -7.03
N LYS A 90 11.87 16.84 -6.05
CA LYS A 90 11.70 18.08 -5.27
C LYS A 90 12.94 18.47 -4.48
N TYR A 91 13.69 17.50 -3.98
CA TYR A 91 14.92 17.74 -3.24
C TYR A 91 16.01 18.36 -4.14
N ARG A 92 16.16 17.87 -5.37
CA ARG A 92 17.13 18.41 -6.34
C ARG A 92 16.85 19.88 -6.68
N THR A 93 15.59 20.23 -6.95
CA THR A 93 15.23 21.61 -7.32
C THR A 93 15.39 22.59 -6.16
N ARG A 94 15.22 22.15 -4.90
CA ARG A 94 15.49 23.01 -3.73
C ARG A 94 16.99 23.20 -3.46
N ALA A 95 17.82 22.19 -3.71
CA ALA A 95 19.27 22.32 -3.56
C ALA A 95 19.85 23.36 -4.55
N GLU A 96 19.28 23.47 -5.75
CA GLU A 96 19.68 24.47 -6.75
C GLU A 96 19.33 25.91 -6.35
N GLN A 97 18.30 26.13 -5.52
CA GLN A 97 17.92 27.48 -5.05
C GLN A 97 18.74 27.99 -3.86
N VAL A 98 19.64 27.17 -3.30
CA VAL A 98 20.51 27.55 -2.16
C VAL A 98 21.93 27.91 -2.62
N ALA A 99 22.25 27.77 -3.91
CA ALA A 99 23.58 28.04 -4.47
C ALA A 99 23.73 29.43 -5.13
N THR A 100 22.87 30.41 -4.81
CA THR A 100 22.99 31.80 -5.29
C THR A 100 23.17 32.77 -4.13
#